data_AF-A0A507CWU4-F1
#
_entry.id   AF-A0A507CWU4-F1
#
_cell.length_a   1.000
_cell.length_b   1.000
_cell.length_c   1.000
_cell.angle_alpha   90.00
_cell.angle_beta   90.00
_cell.angle_gamma   90.00
#
_symmetry.space_group_name_H-M   'P 1'
#
loop_
_entity.id
_entity.type
_entity.pdbx_description
1 polymer ?
#
loop_
_entity_poly.entity_id
_entity_poly.type
_entity_poly.pdbx_seq_one_letter_code
_entity_poly.pdbx_strand_id
1 'polypeptide(L)'
;FAQSKGLATADRLTVKHDGSKYVVSGAPFANQDIQASKKIYQKGSTLIPCWDLSVDLGYTWLNAFVSIATGEIVGVSDWSSDFSDASYLAVDPHKQAPTNSQLVTLKNPWNLNASPNGWHVIKGTERTDLYGNNVAAASNPNGGSSQTNAQVLALSRPSSSSLTFSYQLDQSKDAMNAVNINGAVTNMFVAANTIHDFFYNYGFTENAANFQFDNLGKGGLEGDGVLATCQDRYNTDTSSRNNANFLTPADGSSGRMRMYVFDVTNPTRDGAYDNGIVYHEMGHGLSNRLTGGGSNPNCLSSSQSGGMGEGWSDLWAVLLTAPATATRNTDIDMGRYVLGGDKGIRTYPYSTSLTTNPHKYAELKSTSEVHDVGEIWCTMLYEVLWNMVDVSGWLNPADLTTGVASGKGNADFASVVIQGMKNQPCSPTFIQARDAIIAADKTMFGGKYNCAIWKGFAKRGLGVNAAGSPYTNNADIPAACSGTVATTTSKAPATSTVAPTTKASTTAVATSKTTTAASTCAHSICTSGVKLTSTCNTCVAKICAADSYCCNTSWDSVCVGEVASVCNQTC
;
A
#
# COMPACT_ATOMS: atom_id res chain seq x y z
N PHE A 1 21.83 8.21 -8.60
CA PHE A 1 21.87 6.86 -7.98
C PHE A 1 21.20 6.83 -6.61
N ALA A 2 21.73 7.50 -5.58
CA ALA A 2 21.15 7.45 -4.24
C ALA A 2 19.67 7.89 -4.21
N GLN A 3 19.36 9.04 -4.81
CA GLN A 3 18.00 9.55 -4.95
C GLN A 3 17.04 8.55 -5.64
N SER A 4 17.46 7.91 -6.73
CA SER A 4 16.66 6.91 -7.44
C SER A 4 16.50 5.58 -6.67
N LYS A 5 17.25 5.39 -5.59
CA LYS A 5 17.17 4.21 -4.71
C LYS A 5 16.63 4.56 -3.32
N GLY A 6 16.18 5.79 -3.09
CA GLY A 6 15.72 6.25 -1.78
C GLY A 6 16.82 6.26 -0.70
N LEU A 7 18.09 6.24 -1.09
CA LEU A 7 19.23 6.18 -0.17
C LEU A 7 19.64 7.59 0.27
N ALA A 8 19.90 7.75 1.57
CA ALA A 8 20.38 9.02 2.13
C ALA A 8 21.80 9.36 1.63
N THR A 9 22.06 10.63 1.34
CA THR A 9 23.40 11.14 1.01
C THR A 9 23.84 12.16 2.04
N ALA A 10 25.13 12.24 2.34
CA ALA A 10 25.67 13.41 3.01
C ALA A 10 25.47 14.66 2.15
N ASP A 11 25.39 15.83 2.79
CA ASP A 11 25.23 17.15 2.12
C ASP A 11 26.30 17.38 1.06
N ARG A 12 27.49 16.79 1.23
CA ARG A 12 28.58 16.82 0.26
C ARG A 12 29.35 15.50 0.24
N LEU A 13 29.46 14.89 -0.94
CA LEU A 13 30.36 13.77 -1.21
C LEU A 13 31.75 14.30 -1.60
N THR A 14 32.81 13.55 -1.28
CA THR A 14 34.17 13.89 -1.70
C THR A 14 34.52 13.12 -2.95
N VAL A 15 35.00 13.81 -3.99
CA VAL A 15 35.47 13.18 -5.23
C VAL A 15 36.97 13.39 -5.37
N LYS A 16 37.72 12.30 -5.50
CA LYS A 16 39.15 12.32 -5.82
C LYS A 16 39.37 11.74 -7.21
N HIS A 17 40.35 12.29 -7.92
CA HIS A 17 40.77 11.78 -9.23
C HIS A 17 42.17 11.20 -9.07
N ASP A 18 42.32 9.91 -9.35
CA ASP A 18 43.59 9.19 -9.31
C ASP A 18 43.82 8.52 -10.68
N GLY A 19 44.69 9.13 -11.49
CA GLY A 19 44.97 8.67 -12.84
C GLY A 19 43.75 8.68 -13.76
N SER A 20 43.22 7.50 -14.11
CA SER A 20 42.03 7.34 -14.97
C SER A 20 40.74 7.03 -14.19
N LYS A 21 40.81 6.94 -12.86
CA LYS A 21 39.70 6.56 -11.99
C LYS A 21 39.29 7.72 -11.09
N TYR A 22 37.99 7.80 -10.83
CA TYR A 22 37.40 8.71 -9.86
C TYR A 22 36.99 7.88 -8.64
N VAL A 23 37.22 8.39 -7.45
CA VAL A 23 36.81 7.76 -6.19
C VAL A 23 35.85 8.71 -5.49
N VAL A 24 34.66 8.23 -5.14
CA VAL A 24 33.64 9.00 -4.43
C VAL A 24 33.53 8.44 -3.00
N SER A 25 33.90 9.26 -2.02
CA SER A 25 33.89 8.91 -0.59
C SER A 25 32.80 9.68 0.16
N GLY A 26 32.35 9.14 1.30
CA GLY A 26 31.36 9.77 2.17
C GLY A 26 29.89 9.47 1.83
N ALA A 27 29.65 8.43 1.03
CA ALA A 27 28.32 7.91 0.78
C ALA A 27 27.95 6.93 1.93
N PRO A 28 27.00 7.27 2.84
CA PRO A 28 26.73 6.46 4.04
C PRO A 28 26.07 5.11 3.74
N PHE A 29 25.51 4.95 2.54
CA PHE A 29 24.90 3.71 2.07
C PHE A 29 25.90 2.74 1.43
N ALA A 30 27.12 3.19 1.15
CA ALA A 30 28.13 2.36 0.51
C ALA A 30 29.07 1.79 1.57
N ASN A 31 29.30 0.48 1.54
CA ASN A 31 30.22 -0.21 2.46
C ASN A 31 31.68 0.17 2.25
N GLN A 32 31.99 0.76 1.10
CA GLN A 32 33.31 1.26 0.75
C GLN A 32 33.19 2.40 -0.27
N ASP A 33 34.31 3.09 -0.50
CA ASP A 33 34.40 4.18 -1.46
C ASP A 33 34.00 3.72 -2.88
N ILE A 34 33.11 4.49 -3.50
CA ILE A 34 32.53 4.19 -4.80
C ILE A 34 33.59 4.46 -5.88
N GLN A 35 33.93 3.43 -6.65
CA GLN A 35 34.82 3.55 -7.80
C GLN A 35 34.02 4.03 -9.01
N ALA A 36 34.45 5.12 -9.62
CA ALA A 36 33.75 5.77 -10.73
C ALA A 36 34.66 5.91 -11.96
N SER A 37 34.12 5.65 -13.15
CA SER A 37 34.82 5.84 -14.42
C SER A 37 33.87 6.35 -15.50
N LYS A 38 34.39 7.00 -16.55
CA LYS A 38 33.58 7.43 -17.70
C LYS A 38 33.47 6.30 -18.71
N LYS A 39 32.26 6.02 -19.19
CA LYS A 39 31.96 5.02 -20.22
C LYS A 39 30.92 5.53 -21.23
N ILE A 40 30.72 4.75 -22.28
CA ILE A 40 29.61 4.90 -23.21
C ILE A 40 28.65 3.72 -22.97
N TYR A 41 27.38 4.01 -22.72
CA TYR A 41 26.32 3.02 -22.57
C TYR A 41 25.47 3.01 -23.83
N GLN A 42 25.28 1.84 -24.45
CA GLN A 42 24.45 1.70 -25.65
C GLN A 42 23.02 1.33 -25.26
N LYS A 43 22.05 2.12 -25.70
CA LYS A 43 20.61 1.84 -25.55
C LYS A 43 19.95 1.80 -26.92
N GLY A 44 19.68 0.61 -27.43
CA GLY A 44 19.28 0.41 -28.83
C GLY A 44 20.38 0.87 -29.79
N SER A 45 20.07 1.82 -30.68
CA SER A 45 21.05 2.45 -31.59
C SER A 45 21.72 3.71 -31.01
N THR A 46 21.33 4.15 -29.81
CA THR A 46 21.83 5.39 -29.20
C THR A 46 23.02 5.11 -28.28
N LEU A 47 24.07 5.93 -28.39
CA LEU A 47 25.24 5.89 -27.51
C LEU A 47 25.19 7.05 -26.50
N ILE A 48 25.25 6.72 -25.21
CA ILE A 48 25.08 7.68 -24.12
C ILE A 48 26.36 7.74 -23.26
N PRO A 49 27.05 8.89 -23.19
CA PRO A 49 28.13 9.09 -22.23
C PRO A 49 27.62 9.04 -20.79
N CYS A 50 28.22 8.17 -19.99
CA CYS A 50 27.79 7.89 -18.62
C CYS A 50 28.99 7.76 -17.66
N TRP A 51 28.70 7.96 -16.38
CA TRP A 51 29.50 7.47 -15.26
C TRP A 51 29.13 6.03 -14.98
N ASP A 52 30.12 5.16 -14.89
CA ASP A 52 30.01 3.80 -14.34
C ASP A 52 30.45 3.85 -12.88
N LEU A 53 29.48 3.70 -11.97
CA LEU A 53 29.67 3.76 -10.52
C LEU A 53 29.60 2.36 -9.93
N SER A 54 30.70 1.85 -9.39
CA SER A 54 30.77 0.59 -8.67
C SER A 54 30.45 0.83 -7.19
N VAL A 55 29.26 0.41 -6.79
CA VAL A 55 28.63 0.69 -5.49
C VAL A 55 28.42 -0.62 -4.75
N ASP A 56 29.19 -0.83 -3.69
CA ASP A 56 28.98 -1.92 -2.75
C ASP A 56 28.00 -1.48 -1.66
N LEU A 57 26.81 -2.06 -1.62
CA LEU A 57 25.77 -1.81 -0.61
C LEU A 57 25.86 -2.78 0.57
N GLY A 58 26.82 -3.70 0.58
CA GLY A 58 27.02 -4.73 1.60
C GLY A 58 26.22 -6.01 1.43
N TYR A 59 24.99 -5.90 0.92
CA TYR A 59 24.14 -7.05 0.58
C TYR A 59 24.04 -7.28 -0.93
N THR A 60 24.46 -6.31 -1.74
CA THR A 60 24.59 -6.40 -3.20
C THR A 60 25.66 -5.44 -3.70
N TRP A 61 26.21 -5.70 -4.88
CA TRP A 61 27.20 -4.89 -5.55
C TRP A 61 26.67 -4.43 -6.90
N LEU A 62 26.53 -3.13 -7.09
CA LEU A 62 25.93 -2.55 -8.28
C LEU A 62 26.96 -1.78 -9.10
N ASN A 63 26.95 -1.94 -10.41
CA ASN A 63 27.51 -1.00 -11.37
C ASN A 63 26.39 -0.16 -11.97
N ALA A 64 26.21 1.04 -11.44
CA ALA A 64 25.21 1.99 -11.92
C ALA A 64 25.78 2.89 -13.02
N PHE A 65 25.15 2.87 -14.19
CA PHE A 65 25.47 3.74 -15.33
C PHE A 65 24.60 4.99 -15.26
N VAL A 66 25.20 6.14 -14.99
CA VAL A 66 24.53 7.43 -14.81
C VAL A 66 24.90 8.38 -15.93
N SER A 67 23.93 8.85 -16.71
CA SER A 67 24.13 9.84 -17.79
C SER A 67 24.94 11.04 -17.31
N ILE A 68 26.03 11.36 -18.01
CA ILE A 68 26.84 12.55 -17.69
C ILE A 68 26.04 13.82 -17.94
N ALA A 69 25.18 13.83 -18.97
CA ALA A 69 24.42 15.01 -19.37
C ALA A 69 23.25 15.30 -18.44
N THR A 70 22.55 14.26 -17.96
CA THR A 70 21.27 14.41 -17.25
C THR A 70 21.33 13.99 -15.78
N GLY A 71 22.34 13.22 -15.36
CA GLY A 71 22.39 12.64 -14.01
C GLY A 71 21.41 11.48 -13.78
N GLU A 72 20.68 11.07 -14.81
CA GLU A 72 19.74 9.95 -14.76
C GLU A 72 20.45 8.60 -14.86
N ILE A 73 19.89 7.56 -14.22
CA ILE A 73 20.36 6.20 -14.43
C ILE A 73 19.94 5.72 -15.82
N VAL A 74 20.91 5.30 -16.63
CA VAL A 74 20.68 4.74 -17.97
C VAL A 74 20.83 3.23 -18.03
N GLY A 75 21.43 2.63 -17.00
CA GLY A 75 21.50 1.19 -16.78
C GLY A 75 22.05 0.86 -15.39
N VAL A 76 21.79 -0.36 -14.91
CA VAL A 76 22.41 -0.90 -13.70
C VAL A 76 22.77 -2.34 -13.98
N SER A 77 24.00 -2.73 -13.68
CA SER A 77 24.42 -4.13 -13.60
C SER A 77 24.53 -4.48 -12.13
N ASP A 78 23.90 -5.56 -11.70
CA ASP A 78 24.10 -6.11 -10.36
C ASP A 78 25.13 -7.24 -10.47
N TRP A 79 26.24 -7.12 -9.75
CA TRP A 79 27.33 -8.10 -9.70
C TRP A 79 27.11 -9.12 -8.58
N SER A 80 26.15 -8.85 -7.69
CA SER A 80 25.68 -9.76 -6.65
C SER A 80 24.31 -10.33 -6.97
N SER A 81 23.72 -10.04 -8.14
CA SER A 81 22.58 -10.81 -8.63
C SER A 81 23.07 -12.19 -9.09
N ASP A 82 23.42 -13.00 -8.10
CA ASP A 82 23.33 -14.45 -8.16
C ASP A 82 21.87 -14.90 -7.97
N PHE A 83 20.89 -13.99 -7.97
CA PHE A 83 19.48 -14.38 -7.97
C PHE A 83 19.11 -14.89 -9.35
N SER A 84 18.66 -16.14 -9.39
CA SER A 84 18.24 -16.76 -10.65
C SER A 84 17.04 -15.99 -11.21
N ASP A 85 17.03 -15.76 -12.53
CA ASP A 85 15.83 -15.24 -13.20
C ASP A 85 14.66 -16.17 -12.90
N ALA A 86 13.62 -15.65 -12.26
CA ALA A 86 12.42 -16.40 -11.93
C ALA A 86 11.33 -16.15 -12.96
N SER A 87 10.64 -17.23 -13.34
CA SER A 87 9.51 -17.17 -14.27
C SER A 87 8.34 -17.95 -13.73
N TYR A 88 7.16 -17.36 -13.77
CA TYR A 88 5.91 -17.95 -13.25
C TYR A 88 4.86 -17.96 -14.36
N LEU A 89 4.12 -19.05 -14.50
CA LEU A 89 2.88 -19.08 -15.24
C LEU A 89 1.72 -18.91 -14.25
N ALA A 90 1.05 -17.77 -14.30
CA ALA A 90 0.03 -17.38 -13.32
C ALA A 90 -1.08 -16.56 -13.98
N VAL A 91 -2.17 -16.31 -13.23
CA VAL A 91 -3.20 -15.36 -13.64
C VAL A 91 -2.57 -13.99 -13.69
N ASP A 92 -2.91 -13.20 -14.72
CA ASP A 92 -2.50 -11.80 -14.80
C ASP A 92 -2.81 -11.09 -13.47
N PRO A 93 -1.81 -10.52 -12.77
CA PRO A 93 -2.03 -9.89 -11.46
C PRO A 93 -3.07 -8.76 -11.48
N HIS A 94 -3.39 -8.22 -12.66
CA HIS A 94 -4.39 -7.16 -12.82
C HIS A 94 -5.76 -7.70 -13.31
N LYS A 95 -5.99 -9.00 -13.16
CA LYS A 95 -7.29 -9.65 -13.36
C LYS A 95 -7.68 -10.42 -12.11
N GLN A 96 -8.98 -10.48 -11.82
CA GLN A 96 -9.48 -11.29 -10.71
C GLN A 96 -9.20 -12.77 -10.89
N ALA A 97 -9.36 -13.31 -12.10
CA ALA A 97 -9.33 -14.76 -12.31
C ALA A 97 -9.01 -15.11 -13.78
N PRO A 98 -8.64 -16.38 -14.07
CA PRO A 98 -8.34 -16.80 -15.43
C PRO A 98 -9.62 -16.91 -16.27
N THR A 99 -9.56 -16.47 -17.52
CA THR A 99 -10.61 -16.68 -18.52
C THR A 99 -10.16 -17.75 -19.51
N ASN A 100 -10.98 -18.78 -19.76
CA ASN A 100 -10.67 -19.86 -20.72
C ASN A 100 -9.29 -20.52 -20.49
N SER A 101 -8.96 -20.82 -19.23
CA SER A 101 -7.66 -21.38 -18.83
C SER A 101 -6.43 -20.53 -19.17
N GLN A 102 -6.61 -19.25 -19.54
CA GLN A 102 -5.48 -18.40 -19.92
C GLN A 102 -4.72 -17.90 -18.69
N LEU A 103 -3.42 -18.15 -18.71
CA LEU A 103 -2.41 -17.65 -17.78
C LEU A 103 -1.37 -16.85 -18.57
N VAL A 104 -0.60 -16.02 -17.88
CA VAL A 104 0.49 -15.21 -18.44
C VAL A 104 1.83 -15.62 -17.84
N THR A 105 2.89 -15.53 -18.62
CA THR A 105 4.25 -15.72 -18.13
C THR A 105 4.76 -14.42 -17.55
N LEU A 106 5.03 -14.41 -16.25
CA LEU A 106 5.62 -13.30 -15.52
C LEU A 106 7.10 -13.58 -15.28
N LYS A 107 7.97 -12.65 -15.68
CA LYS A 107 9.42 -12.73 -15.44
C LYS A 107 9.81 -11.67 -14.43
N ASN A 108 10.48 -12.09 -13.36
CA ASN A 108 10.95 -11.22 -12.27
C ASN A 108 9.93 -10.13 -11.85
N PRO A 109 8.66 -10.50 -11.54
CA PRO A 109 7.57 -9.54 -11.34
C PRO A 109 7.67 -8.71 -10.05
N TRP A 110 8.69 -8.94 -9.22
CA TRP A 110 8.85 -8.26 -7.95
C TRP A 110 9.13 -6.76 -8.09
N ASN A 111 8.64 -6.00 -7.13
CA ASN A 111 9.01 -4.61 -6.97
C ASN A 111 10.26 -4.50 -6.10
N LEU A 112 11.38 -4.01 -6.65
CA LEU A 112 12.66 -3.94 -5.93
C LEU A 112 12.70 -2.95 -4.75
N ASN A 113 11.70 -2.09 -4.58
CA ASN A 113 11.60 -1.26 -3.38
C ASN A 113 11.05 -2.09 -2.19
N ALA A 114 10.04 -2.91 -2.46
CA ALA A 114 9.39 -3.76 -1.46
C ALA A 114 10.13 -5.09 -1.22
N SER A 115 10.61 -5.70 -2.29
CA SER A 115 11.29 -6.99 -2.32
C SER A 115 12.70 -6.82 -2.94
N PRO A 116 13.65 -6.19 -2.21
CA PRO A 116 14.95 -5.79 -2.77
C PRO A 116 15.83 -6.98 -3.21
N ASN A 117 15.60 -8.17 -2.65
CA ASN A 117 16.28 -9.41 -3.01
C ASN A 117 15.41 -10.32 -3.91
N GLY A 118 14.37 -9.75 -4.54
CA GLY A 118 13.32 -10.54 -5.18
C GLY A 118 12.47 -11.30 -4.16
N TRP A 119 11.69 -12.27 -4.65
CA TRP A 119 10.75 -13.00 -3.78
C TRP A 119 11.37 -14.23 -3.10
N HIS A 120 12.44 -14.83 -3.62
CA HIS A 120 12.94 -16.15 -3.20
C HIS A 120 14.05 -16.14 -2.14
N VAL A 121 14.44 -14.97 -1.64
CA VAL A 121 15.61 -14.84 -0.77
C VAL A 121 15.17 -14.54 0.65
N ILE A 122 15.67 -15.33 1.61
CA ILE A 122 15.40 -15.14 3.03
C ILE A 122 16.73 -15.17 3.77
N LYS A 123 17.08 -14.12 4.53
CA LYS A 123 18.33 -14.03 5.30
C LYS A 123 19.57 -14.33 4.43
N GLY A 124 19.56 -13.79 3.21
CA GLY A 124 20.64 -13.96 2.22
C GLY A 124 20.69 -15.33 1.53
N THR A 125 19.80 -16.27 1.85
CA THR A 125 19.74 -17.58 1.20
C THR A 125 18.65 -17.60 0.12
N GLU A 126 19.03 -17.83 -1.14
CA GLU A 126 18.06 -18.09 -2.23
C GLU A 126 17.43 -19.48 -2.07
N ARG A 127 16.10 -19.53 -2.18
CA ARG A 127 15.31 -20.76 -2.20
C ARG A 127 14.87 -21.07 -3.61
N THR A 128 14.73 -22.37 -3.91
CA THR A 128 14.30 -22.86 -5.23
C THR A 128 12.85 -23.34 -5.24
N ASP A 129 12.09 -23.04 -4.20
CA ASP A 129 10.71 -23.47 -4.01
C ASP A 129 9.82 -22.25 -3.74
N LEU A 130 8.48 -22.41 -3.74
CA LEU A 130 7.54 -21.29 -3.52
C LEU A 130 7.47 -20.85 -2.04
N TYR A 131 8.63 -20.64 -1.43
CA TYR A 131 8.83 -20.12 -0.09
C TYR A 131 9.85 -18.98 -0.19
N GLY A 132 9.35 -17.77 0.01
CA GLY A 132 10.06 -16.53 -0.13
C GLY A 132 9.96 -15.63 1.09
N ASN A 133 10.56 -14.42 1.04
CA ASN A 133 10.59 -13.51 2.20
C ASN A 133 9.21 -13.09 2.68
N ASN A 134 8.28 -12.86 1.75
CA ASN A 134 6.98 -12.29 2.07
C ASN A 134 5.94 -13.39 2.35
N VAL A 135 6.08 -14.56 1.71
CA VAL A 135 5.09 -15.65 1.75
C VAL A 135 5.72 -17.03 1.52
N ALA A 136 5.21 -18.02 2.25
CA ALA A 136 5.43 -19.44 2.00
C ALA A 136 4.14 -20.09 1.50
N ALA A 137 4.10 -20.48 0.23
CA ALA A 137 2.93 -21.05 -0.43
C ALA A 137 3.02 -22.59 -0.53
N ALA A 138 1.94 -23.29 -0.20
CA ALA A 138 1.86 -24.76 -0.35
C ALA A 138 0.43 -25.23 -0.60
N SER A 139 0.28 -26.46 -1.11
CA SER A 139 -1.00 -27.17 -1.12
C SER A 139 -1.19 -27.91 0.22
N ASN A 140 -2.39 -27.90 0.79
CA ASN A 140 -2.67 -28.53 2.10
C ASN A 140 -3.99 -29.32 2.16
N PRO A 141 -4.29 -30.24 1.21
CA PRO A 141 -5.56 -30.97 1.18
C PRO A 141 -5.76 -31.88 2.39
N ASN A 142 -4.68 -32.32 3.03
CA ASN A 142 -4.73 -33.18 4.22
C ASN A 142 -4.53 -32.39 5.52
N GLY A 143 -4.75 -31.07 5.51
CA GLY A 143 -4.59 -30.21 6.67
C GLY A 143 -5.40 -30.70 7.88
N GLY A 144 -4.82 -30.56 9.07
CA GLY A 144 -5.50 -30.87 10.33
C GLY A 144 -6.38 -29.70 10.80
N SER A 145 -7.22 -29.93 11.83
CA SER A 145 -7.91 -28.84 12.53
C SER A 145 -6.95 -27.91 13.29
N SER A 146 -5.74 -28.40 13.59
CA SER A 146 -4.65 -27.63 14.18
C SER A 146 -3.33 -28.05 13.53
N GLN A 147 -2.55 -27.07 13.08
CA GLN A 147 -1.18 -27.24 12.59
C GLN A 147 -0.32 -26.10 13.15
N THR A 148 0.90 -26.40 13.55
CA THR A 148 1.91 -25.38 13.90
C THR A 148 2.43 -24.68 12.63
N ASN A 149 3.09 -23.54 12.79
CA ASN A 149 3.77 -22.86 11.69
C ASN A 149 4.85 -23.77 11.06
N ALA A 150 5.61 -24.49 11.89
CA ALA A 150 6.61 -25.45 11.42
C ALA A 150 6.00 -26.58 10.57
N GLN A 151 4.81 -27.09 10.95
CA GLN A 151 4.12 -28.10 10.15
C GLN A 151 3.67 -27.57 8.79
N VAL A 152 3.20 -26.33 8.72
CA VAL A 152 2.81 -25.71 7.43
C VAL A 152 4.03 -25.38 6.57
N LEU A 153 5.11 -24.89 7.17
CA LEU A 153 6.39 -24.67 6.49
C LEU A 153 7.05 -25.97 6.01
N ALA A 154 6.71 -27.12 6.60
CA ALA A 154 7.18 -28.44 6.15
C ALA A 154 6.34 -29.06 5.03
N LEU A 155 5.22 -28.44 4.62
CA LEU A 155 4.39 -28.94 3.52
C LEU A 155 5.19 -28.96 2.20
N SER A 156 4.89 -29.95 1.37
CA SER A 156 5.45 -30.04 0.02
C SER A 156 4.94 -28.87 -0.83
N ARG A 157 5.84 -28.30 -1.62
CA ARG A 157 5.52 -27.23 -2.57
C ARG A 157 6.33 -27.39 -3.85
N PRO A 158 5.85 -26.83 -4.98
CA PRO A 158 6.61 -26.81 -6.23
C PRO A 158 8.03 -26.29 -6.01
N SER A 159 9.01 -26.95 -6.62
CA SER A 159 10.42 -26.53 -6.63
C SER A 159 11.03 -26.67 -8.02
N SER A 160 11.96 -25.77 -8.34
CA SER A 160 12.60 -25.66 -9.64
C SER A 160 13.98 -25.05 -9.47
N SER A 161 15.04 -25.77 -9.84
CA SER A 161 16.43 -25.27 -9.73
C SER A 161 16.72 -24.07 -10.63
N SER A 162 15.88 -23.82 -11.63
CA SER A 162 15.96 -22.65 -12.52
C SER A 162 14.91 -21.58 -12.21
N LEU A 163 14.26 -21.66 -11.03
CA LEU A 163 13.15 -20.78 -10.61
C LEU A 163 12.05 -20.61 -11.67
N THR A 164 11.83 -21.66 -12.47
CA THR A 164 10.80 -21.67 -13.50
C THR A 164 9.63 -22.52 -13.03
N PHE A 165 8.51 -21.85 -12.71
CA PHE A 165 7.27 -22.44 -12.22
C PHE A 165 6.18 -22.30 -13.29
N SER A 166 6.23 -23.18 -14.30
CA SER A 166 5.35 -23.13 -15.47
C SER A 166 4.32 -24.27 -15.47
N TYR A 167 3.34 -24.19 -14.57
CA TYR A 167 2.27 -25.18 -14.45
C TYR A 167 1.00 -24.69 -15.14
N GLN A 168 0.44 -25.53 -16.02
CA GLN A 168 -0.76 -25.21 -16.79
C GLN A 168 -2.02 -25.26 -15.92
N LEU A 169 -3.08 -24.59 -16.39
CA LEU A 169 -4.42 -24.70 -15.86
C LEU A 169 -5.32 -25.39 -16.88
N ASP A 170 -6.09 -26.38 -16.46
CA ASP A 170 -7.18 -26.99 -17.23
C ASP A 170 -8.51 -26.85 -16.47
N GLN A 171 -9.28 -25.83 -16.82
CA GLN A 171 -10.61 -25.56 -16.23
C GLN A 171 -11.67 -26.61 -16.61
N SER A 172 -11.36 -27.60 -17.47
CA SER A 172 -12.23 -28.76 -17.71
C SER A 172 -12.06 -29.88 -16.68
N LYS A 173 -11.10 -29.72 -15.75
CA LYS A 173 -10.80 -30.67 -14.67
C LYS A 173 -11.08 -30.04 -13.31
N ASP A 174 -11.37 -30.88 -12.33
CA ASP A 174 -11.53 -30.46 -10.93
C ASP A 174 -10.30 -29.73 -10.39
N ALA A 175 -10.53 -28.87 -9.40
CA ALA A 175 -9.50 -28.13 -8.67
C ALA A 175 -8.39 -29.06 -8.14
N MET A 176 -8.77 -30.24 -7.63
CA MET A 176 -7.85 -31.24 -7.09
C MET A 176 -7.24 -32.17 -8.13
N ASN A 177 -7.44 -31.91 -9.43
CA ASN A 177 -6.71 -32.62 -10.46
C ASN A 177 -5.22 -32.24 -10.41
N ALA A 178 -4.32 -33.23 -10.54
CA ALA A 178 -2.88 -33.02 -10.47
C ALA A 178 -2.34 -31.95 -11.44
N VAL A 179 -3.00 -31.75 -12.60
CA VAL A 179 -2.65 -30.69 -13.56
C VAL A 179 -2.81 -29.30 -12.93
N ASN A 180 -3.84 -29.10 -12.10
CA ASN A 180 -4.24 -27.79 -11.59
C ASN A 180 -3.56 -27.42 -10.26
N ILE A 181 -3.12 -28.40 -9.45
CA ILE A 181 -2.64 -28.17 -8.08
C ILE A 181 -1.43 -27.24 -8.04
N ASN A 182 -0.38 -27.53 -8.82
CA ASN A 182 0.86 -26.75 -8.75
C ASN A 182 0.68 -25.34 -9.33
N GLY A 183 -0.19 -25.18 -10.32
CA GLY A 183 -0.54 -23.86 -10.86
C GLY A 183 -1.30 -23.01 -9.83
N ALA A 184 -2.15 -23.62 -8.98
CA ALA A 184 -2.85 -22.92 -7.90
C ALA A 184 -1.88 -22.41 -6.84
N VAL A 185 -0.93 -23.24 -6.39
CA VAL A 185 0.13 -22.82 -5.45
C VAL A 185 0.98 -21.70 -6.05
N THR A 186 1.33 -21.82 -7.34
CA THR A 186 2.11 -20.80 -8.06
C THR A 186 1.35 -19.48 -8.16
N ASN A 187 0.06 -19.51 -8.50
CA ASN A 187 -0.76 -18.31 -8.59
C ASN A 187 -0.90 -17.60 -7.24
N MET A 188 -1.21 -18.35 -6.17
CA MET A 188 -1.30 -17.80 -4.82
C MET A 188 0.00 -17.15 -4.37
N PHE A 189 1.15 -17.77 -4.65
CA PHE A 189 2.47 -17.18 -4.36
C PHE A 189 2.67 -15.85 -5.10
N VAL A 190 2.37 -15.81 -6.40
CA VAL A 190 2.49 -14.59 -7.21
C VAL A 190 1.56 -13.49 -6.72
N ALA A 191 0.28 -13.81 -6.48
CA ALA A 191 -0.71 -12.84 -6.04
C ALA A 191 -0.38 -12.28 -4.65
N ALA A 192 -0.06 -13.14 -3.68
CA ALA A 192 0.30 -12.70 -2.33
C ALA A 192 1.55 -11.80 -2.32
N ASN A 193 2.59 -12.12 -3.09
CA ASN A 193 3.75 -11.24 -3.21
C ASN A 193 3.43 -9.93 -3.95
N THR A 194 2.58 -9.97 -4.98
CA THR A 194 2.20 -8.76 -5.74
C THR A 194 1.51 -7.75 -4.84
N ILE A 195 0.55 -8.20 -4.02
CA ILE A 195 -0.17 -7.30 -3.12
C ILE A 195 0.66 -6.89 -1.90
N HIS A 196 1.58 -7.74 -1.43
CA HIS A 196 2.60 -7.33 -0.47
C HIS A 196 3.40 -6.15 -1.03
N ASP A 197 3.93 -6.28 -2.24
CA ASP A 197 4.74 -5.26 -2.89
C ASP A 197 3.95 -3.96 -3.12
N PHE A 198 2.66 -4.07 -3.47
CA PHE A 198 1.74 -2.93 -3.51
C PHE A 198 1.63 -2.28 -2.12
N PHE A 199 1.17 -3.00 -1.09
CA PHE A 199 0.98 -2.43 0.25
C PHE A 199 2.24 -1.80 0.82
N TYR A 200 3.42 -2.40 0.58
CA TYR A 200 4.70 -1.86 1.01
C TYR A 200 4.94 -0.44 0.46
N ASN A 201 4.74 -0.24 -0.84
CA ASN A 201 4.94 1.05 -1.49
C ASN A 201 3.94 2.13 -1.01
N TYR A 202 2.79 1.72 -0.48
CA TYR A 202 1.80 2.61 0.14
C TYR A 202 1.95 2.72 1.67
N GLY A 203 3.03 2.18 2.23
CA GLY A 203 3.46 2.42 3.60
C GLY A 203 3.19 1.29 4.60
N PHE A 204 2.79 0.10 4.15
CA PHE A 204 2.79 -1.11 4.99
C PHE A 204 4.18 -1.75 4.96
N THR A 205 5.12 -1.07 5.60
CA THR A 205 6.53 -1.45 5.72
C THR A 205 6.79 -2.24 7.00
N GLU A 206 8.03 -2.64 7.23
CA GLU A 206 8.51 -3.37 8.41
C GLU A 206 8.11 -2.66 9.71
N ASN A 207 8.38 -1.36 9.82
CA ASN A 207 7.96 -0.55 11.00
C ASN A 207 6.44 -0.39 11.14
N ALA A 208 5.68 -0.66 10.09
CA ALA A 208 4.22 -0.68 10.13
C ALA A 208 3.68 -2.10 10.34
N ALA A 209 4.54 -3.04 10.78
CA ALA A 209 4.21 -4.44 11.05
C ALA A 209 3.67 -5.18 9.81
N ASN A 210 4.38 -5.07 8.69
CA ASN A 210 4.14 -5.93 7.52
C ASN A 210 4.52 -7.39 7.81
N PHE A 211 4.38 -8.27 6.80
CA PHE A 211 4.67 -9.69 6.95
C PHE A 211 5.94 -10.04 6.16
N GLN A 212 7.06 -10.24 6.84
CA GLN A 212 8.33 -10.63 6.23
C GLN A 212 9.12 -11.58 7.15
N PHE A 213 9.73 -12.63 6.58
CA PHE A 213 10.61 -13.53 7.35
C PHE A 213 11.95 -12.88 7.72
N ASP A 214 12.38 -11.88 6.94
CA ASP A 214 13.58 -11.08 7.13
C ASP A 214 13.26 -9.62 6.82
N ASN A 215 13.41 -8.75 7.83
CA ASN A 215 13.13 -7.33 7.73
C ASN A 215 14.35 -6.53 7.24
N LEU A 216 15.47 -7.19 6.95
CA LEU A 216 16.68 -6.56 6.41
C LEU A 216 17.21 -5.41 7.30
N GLY A 217 16.96 -5.48 8.60
CA GLY A 217 17.32 -4.45 9.57
C GLY A 217 16.51 -3.14 9.49
N LYS A 218 15.38 -3.11 8.77
CA LYS A 218 14.53 -1.91 8.60
C LYS A 218 13.56 -1.63 9.76
N GLY A 219 13.56 -2.49 10.78
CA GLY A 219 12.73 -2.38 11.99
C GLY A 219 11.55 -3.36 11.98
N GLY A 220 10.54 -3.13 12.82
CA GLY A 220 9.46 -4.11 13.06
C GLY A 220 9.93 -5.42 13.72
N LEU A 221 9.02 -6.38 13.89
CA LEU A 221 9.36 -7.73 14.33
C LEU A 221 9.34 -8.71 13.14
N GLU A 222 10.51 -9.23 12.78
CA GLU A 222 10.67 -10.16 11.66
C GLU A 222 10.21 -11.59 11.98
N GLY A 223 10.30 -12.47 10.98
CA GLY A 223 10.03 -13.91 11.13
C GLY A 223 8.56 -14.25 10.92
N ASP A 224 7.81 -13.35 10.28
CA ASP A 224 6.36 -13.38 10.24
C ASP A 224 5.78 -13.32 8.82
N GLY A 225 6.57 -13.68 7.80
CA GLY A 225 6.06 -13.88 6.44
C GLY A 225 4.83 -14.79 6.43
N VAL A 226 3.92 -14.54 5.48
CA VAL A 226 2.60 -15.18 5.42
C VAL A 226 2.73 -16.67 5.12
N LEU A 227 2.02 -17.50 5.88
CA LEU A 227 1.84 -18.92 5.56
C LEU A 227 0.57 -19.06 4.73
N ALA A 228 0.71 -19.28 3.43
CA ALA A 228 -0.41 -19.38 2.51
C ALA A 228 -0.60 -20.84 2.07
N THR A 229 -1.77 -21.40 2.35
CA THR A 229 -2.16 -22.74 1.92
C THR A 229 -3.34 -22.69 0.97
N CYS A 230 -3.24 -23.44 -0.14
CA CYS A 230 -4.38 -23.67 -1.03
C CYS A 230 -4.90 -25.10 -0.90
N GLN A 231 -6.14 -25.30 -1.36
CA GLN A 231 -6.86 -26.56 -1.23
C GLN A 231 -6.95 -27.02 0.21
N ASP A 232 -6.92 -26.08 1.15
CA ASP A 232 -6.68 -26.36 2.55
C ASP A 232 -7.81 -27.24 3.11
N ARG A 233 -7.42 -28.34 3.76
CA ARG A 233 -8.34 -29.32 4.37
C ARG A 233 -9.32 -29.97 3.40
N TYR A 234 -8.99 -30.02 2.11
CA TYR A 234 -9.85 -30.67 1.11
C TYR A 234 -10.28 -32.09 1.53
N ASN A 235 -9.35 -32.98 1.80
CA ASN A 235 -9.69 -34.37 2.13
C ASN A 235 -10.17 -34.58 3.57
N THR A 236 -10.08 -33.58 4.45
CA THR A 236 -10.23 -33.75 5.90
C THR A 236 -11.42 -33.01 6.50
N ASP A 237 -11.94 -31.99 5.82
CA ASP A 237 -13.07 -31.20 6.30
C ASP A 237 -13.90 -30.64 5.13
N THR A 238 -15.12 -31.17 4.96
CA THR A 238 -16.06 -30.68 3.93
C THR A 238 -16.63 -29.30 4.24
N SER A 239 -16.57 -28.83 5.49
CA SER A 239 -16.94 -27.45 5.84
C SER A 239 -15.86 -26.44 5.44
N SER A 240 -14.65 -26.89 5.15
CA SER A 240 -13.56 -26.08 4.59
C SER A 240 -13.67 -26.05 3.06
N ARG A 241 -14.80 -25.56 2.56
CA ARG A 241 -15.15 -25.35 1.15
C ARG A 241 -15.84 -24.02 0.95
N ASN A 242 -15.84 -23.56 -0.29
CA ASN A 242 -16.61 -22.39 -0.73
C ASN A 242 -16.32 -21.12 0.09
N ASN A 243 -15.07 -20.98 0.55
CA ASN A 243 -14.64 -19.88 1.40
C ASN A 243 -13.12 -19.70 1.32
N ALA A 244 -12.61 -18.71 2.03
CA ALA A 244 -11.20 -18.55 2.37
C ALA A 244 -11.13 -17.91 3.76
N ASN A 245 -9.94 -17.68 4.31
CA ASN A 245 -9.76 -16.83 5.48
C ASN A 245 -8.28 -16.48 5.69
N PHE A 246 -8.07 -15.42 6.47
CA PHE A 246 -6.78 -14.99 6.94
C PHE A 246 -6.78 -14.80 8.46
N LEU A 247 -5.87 -15.48 9.15
CA LEU A 247 -5.62 -15.28 10.57
C LEU A 247 -4.47 -14.29 10.76
N THR A 248 -4.75 -13.18 11.43
CA THR A 248 -3.77 -12.11 11.66
C THR A 248 -3.35 -12.05 13.13
N PRO A 249 -2.25 -12.70 13.52
CA PRO A 249 -1.66 -12.46 14.83
C PRO A 249 -0.89 -11.12 14.85
N ALA A 250 -0.39 -10.75 16.03
CA ALA A 250 0.46 -9.58 16.21
C ALA A 250 1.77 -9.68 15.40
N ASP A 251 2.46 -8.55 15.28
CA ASP A 251 3.79 -8.44 14.66
C ASP A 251 4.78 -9.48 15.18
N GLY A 252 5.63 -10.04 14.30
CA GLY A 252 6.57 -11.10 14.65
C GLY A 252 5.96 -12.50 14.75
N SER A 253 4.69 -12.67 14.39
CA SER A 253 4.04 -13.97 14.21
C SER A 253 3.38 -14.07 12.84
N SER A 254 3.64 -15.16 12.11
CA SER A 254 3.13 -15.30 10.74
C SER A 254 1.61 -15.25 10.64
N GLY A 255 1.11 -14.43 9.72
CA GLY A 255 -0.26 -14.54 9.22
C GLY A 255 -0.51 -15.90 8.55
N ARG A 256 -1.75 -16.39 8.61
CA ARG A 256 -2.13 -17.66 7.96
C ARG A 256 -3.29 -17.47 7.02
N MET A 257 -3.02 -17.56 5.73
CA MET A 257 -4.02 -17.55 4.67
C MET A 257 -4.40 -18.98 4.30
N ARG A 258 -5.69 -19.30 4.30
CA ARG A 258 -6.22 -20.59 3.90
C ARG A 258 -7.22 -20.41 2.77
N MET A 259 -6.83 -20.83 1.58
CA MET A 259 -7.68 -20.84 0.38
C MET A 259 -8.32 -22.20 0.22
N TYR A 260 -9.65 -22.23 0.03
CA TYR A 260 -10.38 -23.48 -0.16
C TYR A 260 -10.79 -23.72 -1.61
N VAL A 261 -11.12 -24.98 -1.90
CA VAL A 261 -11.80 -25.35 -3.14
C VAL A 261 -13.28 -24.94 -3.04
N PHE A 262 -13.82 -24.51 -4.18
CA PHE A 262 -15.23 -24.22 -4.37
C PHE A 262 -15.87 -25.34 -5.20
N ASP A 263 -16.92 -25.94 -4.64
CA ASP A 263 -17.66 -27.07 -5.23
C ASP A 263 -19.08 -26.70 -5.68
N VAL A 264 -19.35 -25.39 -5.78
CA VAL A 264 -20.59 -24.85 -6.38
C VAL A 264 -20.63 -24.95 -7.89
N THR A 265 -19.51 -25.27 -8.54
CA THR A 265 -19.42 -25.53 -9.99
C THR A 265 -18.99 -26.97 -10.26
N ASN A 266 -19.30 -27.46 -11.47
CA ASN A 266 -18.79 -28.73 -11.98
C ASN A 266 -18.08 -28.50 -13.33
N PRO A 267 -16.75 -28.69 -13.44
CA PRO A 267 -15.82 -29.11 -12.38
C PRO A 267 -15.66 -28.08 -11.25
N THR A 268 -15.15 -28.53 -10.10
CA THR A 268 -14.81 -27.69 -8.95
C THR A 268 -13.71 -26.67 -9.28
N ARG A 269 -13.73 -25.49 -8.65
CA ARG A 269 -12.76 -24.41 -8.88
C ARG A 269 -11.89 -24.16 -7.66
N ASP A 270 -10.59 -23.93 -7.86
CA ASP A 270 -9.67 -23.60 -6.77
C ASP A 270 -9.69 -22.08 -6.51
N GLY A 271 -10.02 -21.66 -5.29
CA GLY A 271 -10.03 -20.25 -4.90
C GLY A 271 -8.66 -19.59 -5.04
N ALA A 272 -7.56 -20.34 -5.03
CA ALA A 272 -6.21 -19.82 -5.24
C ALA A 272 -5.93 -19.31 -6.66
N TYR A 273 -6.79 -19.61 -7.65
CA TYR A 273 -6.74 -18.97 -8.98
C TYR A 273 -7.53 -17.66 -9.05
N ASP A 274 -8.30 -17.31 -8.03
CA ASP A 274 -8.98 -16.02 -7.95
C ASP A 274 -8.10 -15.04 -7.16
N ASN A 275 -7.32 -14.24 -7.88
CA ASN A 275 -6.52 -13.13 -7.33
C ASN A 275 -7.39 -12.19 -6.49
N GLY A 276 -8.68 -12.02 -6.83
CA GLY A 276 -9.60 -11.21 -6.02
C GLY A 276 -9.74 -11.76 -4.60
N ILE A 277 -9.85 -13.08 -4.44
CA ILE A 277 -9.92 -13.72 -3.12
C ILE A 277 -8.56 -13.63 -2.42
N VAL A 278 -7.44 -13.90 -3.11
CA VAL A 278 -6.10 -13.79 -2.49
C VAL A 278 -5.81 -12.35 -2.00
N TYR A 279 -6.20 -11.35 -2.79
CA TYR A 279 -6.07 -9.93 -2.42
C TYR A 279 -6.98 -9.54 -1.26
N HIS A 280 -8.19 -10.08 -1.22
CA HIS A 280 -9.11 -9.94 -0.09
C HIS A 280 -8.46 -10.49 1.20
N GLU A 281 -7.95 -11.72 1.18
CA GLU A 281 -7.33 -12.31 2.37
C GLU A 281 -6.10 -11.54 2.86
N MET A 282 -5.25 -11.08 1.95
CA MET A 282 -4.12 -10.21 2.31
C MET A 282 -4.59 -8.85 2.86
N GLY A 283 -5.75 -8.37 2.43
CA GLY A 283 -6.41 -7.18 2.96
C GLY A 283 -6.74 -7.27 4.45
N HIS A 284 -7.17 -8.44 4.93
CA HIS A 284 -7.35 -8.67 6.37
C HIS A 284 -6.05 -8.55 7.16
N GLY A 285 -4.95 -9.09 6.61
CA GLY A 285 -3.63 -8.96 7.21
C GLY A 285 -3.23 -7.49 7.39
N LEU A 286 -3.37 -6.70 6.32
CA LEU A 286 -3.12 -5.25 6.35
C LEU A 286 -3.99 -4.54 7.39
N SER A 287 -5.31 -4.69 7.31
CA SER A 287 -6.24 -3.89 8.13
C SER A 287 -6.10 -4.19 9.62
N ASN A 288 -5.88 -5.45 10.00
CA ASN A 288 -5.68 -5.86 11.39
C ASN A 288 -4.31 -5.45 11.94
N ARG A 289 -3.23 -5.48 11.15
CA ARG A 289 -1.91 -5.01 11.59
C ARG A 289 -1.84 -3.49 11.75
N LEU A 290 -2.52 -2.74 10.87
CA LEU A 290 -2.50 -1.27 10.93
C LEU A 290 -3.45 -0.70 11.99
N THR A 291 -4.66 -1.24 12.12
CA THR A 291 -5.66 -0.68 13.04
C THR A 291 -5.28 -0.98 14.48
N GLY A 292 -5.01 0.07 15.28
CA GLY A 292 -4.54 -0.11 16.66
C GLY A 292 -3.07 -0.53 16.80
N GLY A 293 -2.34 -0.62 15.68
CA GLY A 293 -0.92 -0.93 15.61
C GLY A 293 -0.58 -2.43 15.68
N GLY A 294 0.59 -2.79 15.16
CA GLY A 294 0.99 -4.19 14.94
C GLY A 294 1.05 -5.08 16.19
N SER A 295 1.17 -4.49 17.39
CA SER A 295 1.14 -5.23 18.65
C SER A 295 -0.27 -5.65 19.09
N ASN A 296 -1.33 -5.09 18.51
CA ASN A 296 -2.72 -5.36 18.90
C ASN A 296 -3.61 -5.69 17.70
N PRO A 297 -3.67 -6.95 17.25
CA PRO A 297 -4.47 -7.35 16.09
C PRO A 297 -5.98 -7.44 16.38
N ASN A 298 -6.44 -7.19 17.61
CA ASN A 298 -7.84 -7.42 18.00
C ASN A 298 -8.77 -6.22 17.75
N CYS A 299 -8.31 -5.25 16.97
CA CYS A 299 -8.97 -3.95 16.80
C CYS A 299 -10.05 -3.91 15.72
N LEU A 300 -10.34 -5.03 15.05
CA LEU A 300 -11.46 -5.17 14.11
C LEU A 300 -12.38 -6.33 14.51
N SER A 301 -12.68 -6.46 15.80
CA SER A 301 -13.41 -7.61 16.36
C SER A 301 -14.93 -7.41 16.54
N SER A 302 -15.41 -6.16 16.55
CA SER A 302 -16.85 -5.88 16.62
C SER A 302 -17.53 -6.12 15.27
N SER A 303 -18.86 -6.30 15.24
CA SER A 303 -19.62 -6.44 13.98
C SER A 303 -19.36 -5.29 13.00
N GLN A 304 -19.37 -4.03 13.47
CA GLN A 304 -19.14 -2.89 12.59
C GLN A 304 -17.68 -2.78 12.15
N SER A 305 -16.72 -2.90 13.07
CA SER A 305 -15.30 -2.78 12.73
C SER A 305 -14.79 -3.97 11.90
N GLY A 306 -15.23 -5.18 12.23
CA GLY A 306 -14.94 -6.40 11.48
C GLY A 306 -15.55 -6.35 10.09
N GLY A 307 -16.78 -5.82 9.96
CA GLY A 307 -17.37 -5.59 8.65
C GLY A 307 -16.62 -4.54 7.82
N MET A 308 -16.08 -3.48 8.42
CA MET A 308 -15.14 -2.61 7.69
C MET A 308 -13.88 -3.37 7.25
N GLY A 309 -13.41 -4.33 8.05
CA GLY A 309 -12.38 -5.30 7.67
C GLY A 309 -12.70 -6.00 6.35
N GLU A 310 -13.88 -6.62 6.23
CA GLU A 310 -14.39 -7.23 4.99
C GLU A 310 -14.41 -6.23 3.82
N GLY A 311 -14.91 -5.00 4.08
CA GLY A 311 -15.03 -3.98 3.04
C GLY A 311 -13.68 -3.44 2.55
N TRP A 312 -12.68 -3.31 3.43
CA TRP A 312 -11.32 -2.96 3.01
C TRP A 312 -10.65 -4.09 2.25
N SER A 313 -10.89 -5.35 2.62
CA SER A 313 -10.39 -6.50 1.89
C SER A 313 -10.93 -6.55 0.46
N ASP A 314 -12.24 -6.35 0.26
CA ASP A 314 -12.85 -6.25 -1.07
C ASP A 314 -12.32 -5.06 -1.87
N LEU A 315 -12.06 -3.92 -1.21
CA LEU A 315 -11.54 -2.72 -1.88
C LEU A 315 -10.24 -3.00 -2.63
N TRP A 316 -9.29 -3.70 -2.00
CA TRP A 316 -7.97 -3.94 -2.62
C TRP A 316 -8.07 -4.88 -3.82
N ALA A 317 -8.92 -5.90 -3.71
CA ALA A 317 -9.23 -6.77 -4.83
C ALA A 317 -9.82 -5.98 -6.01
N VAL A 318 -10.81 -5.13 -5.75
CA VAL A 318 -11.46 -4.28 -6.75
C VAL A 318 -10.47 -3.31 -7.40
N LEU A 319 -9.65 -2.63 -6.59
CA LEU A 319 -8.73 -1.60 -7.07
C LEU A 319 -7.62 -2.19 -7.97
N LEU A 320 -7.01 -3.31 -7.56
CA LEU A 320 -5.88 -3.91 -8.27
C LEU A 320 -6.28 -4.69 -9.52
N THR A 321 -7.54 -5.13 -9.60
CA THR A 321 -8.05 -5.95 -10.72
C THR A 321 -9.04 -5.22 -11.62
N ALA A 322 -9.27 -3.93 -11.37
CA ALA A 322 -10.07 -3.09 -12.25
C ALA A 322 -9.45 -3.07 -13.67
N PRO A 323 -10.25 -3.09 -14.75
CA PRO A 323 -9.71 -2.95 -16.08
C PRO A 323 -8.97 -1.62 -16.28
N ALA A 324 -7.94 -1.61 -17.13
CA ALA A 324 -7.24 -0.37 -17.50
C ALA A 324 -8.20 0.70 -18.08
N THR A 325 -9.29 0.26 -18.71
CA THR A 325 -10.35 1.10 -19.30
C THR A 325 -11.50 1.41 -18.33
N ALA A 326 -11.34 1.12 -17.04
CA ALA A 326 -12.39 1.36 -16.05
C ALA A 326 -12.77 2.85 -16.03
N THR A 327 -14.06 3.11 -15.80
CA THR A 327 -14.63 4.45 -15.63
C THR A 327 -15.53 4.44 -14.40
N ARG A 328 -16.04 5.60 -13.97
CA ARG A 328 -16.97 5.66 -12.82
C ARG A 328 -18.22 4.79 -12.97
N ASN A 329 -18.57 4.41 -14.21
CA ASN A 329 -19.71 3.56 -14.52
C ASN A 329 -19.36 2.07 -14.62
N THR A 330 -18.10 1.70 -14.37
CA THR A 330 -17.68 0.30 -14.33
C THR A 330 -18.19 -0.33 -13.04
N ASP A 331 -18.93 -1.43 -13.20
CA ASP A 331 -19.39 -2.27 -12.09
C ASP A 331 -18.42 -3.44 -11.92
N ILE A 332 -18.10 -3.79 -10.67
CA ILE A 332 -17.15 -4.86 -10.35
C ILE A 332 -17.77 -5.83 -9.34
N ASP A 333 -17.91 -7.09 -9.73
CA ASP A 333 -18.29 -8.20 -8.84
C ASP A 333 -17.05 -8.77 -8.12
N MET A 334 -17.27 -9.51 -7.03
CA MET A 334 -16.24 -10.31 -6.36
C MET A 334 -16.51 -11.81 -6.54
N GLY A 335 -15.48 -12.61 -6.80
CA GLY A 335 -15.56 -14.08 -6.77
C GLY A 335 -16.40 -14.70 -7.90
N ARG A 336 -16.58 -14.01 -9.04
CA ARG A 336 -17.36 -14.57 -10.18
C ARG A 336 -16.81 -15.89 -10.66
N TYR A 337 -15.49 -16.02 -10.67
CA TYR A 337 -14.83 -17.24 -11.12
C TYR A 337 -15.24 -18.41 -10.23
N VAL A 338 -15.11 -18.33 -8.91
CA VAL A 338 -15.46 -19.49 -8.08
C VAL A 338 -16.95 -19.85 -8.09
N LEU A 339 -17.84 -18.92 -8.50
CA LEU A 339 -19.29 -19.13 -8.58
C LEU A 339 -19.86 -19.52 -9.96
N GLY A 340 -19.02 -19.72 -10.98
CA GLY A 340 -19.49 -20.12 -12.31
C GLY A 340 -19.63 -18.99 -13.33
N GLY A 341 -19.52 -17.73 -12.91
CA GLY A 341 -19.34 -16.57 -13.80
C GLY A 341 -20.53 -15.62 -13.92
N ASP A 342 -21.74 -16.02 -13.53
CA ASP A 342 -22.96 -15.21 -13.74
C ASP A 342 -23.09 -14.02 -12.78
N LYS A 343 -22.76 -14.23 -11.50
CA LYS A 343 -22.82 -13.23 -10.43
C LYS A 343 -21.64 -13.42 -9.47
N GLY A 344 -21.22 -12.35 -8.80
CA GLY A 344 -20.32 -12.43 -7.66
C GLY A 344 -20.98 -12.92 -6.36
N ILE A 345 -20.16 -13.08 -5.32
CA ILE A 345 -20.55 -13.55 -3.99
C ILE A 345 -21.34 -12.50 -3.18
N ARG A 346 -21.15 -11.21 -3.50
CA ARG A 346 -21.78 -10.09 -2.80
C ARG A 346 -23.20 -9.86 -3.31
N THR A 347 -24.02 -9.19 -2.51
CA THR A 347 -25.43 -8.89 -2.83
C THR A 347 -25.55 -8.09 -4.12
N TYR A 348 -24.72 -7.06 -4.27
CA TYR A 348 -24.63 -6.22 -5.47
C TYR A 348 -23.18 -6.09 -5.94
N PRO A 349 -22.92 -5.85 -7.25
CA PRO A 349 -21.60 -5.43 -7.68
C PRO A 349 -21.26 -4.06 -7.07
N TYR A 350 -19.97 -3.79 -6.90
CA TYR A 350 -19.50 -2.45 -6.54
C TYR A 350 -19.73 -1.52 -7.72
N SER A 351 -20.55 -0.51 -7.48
CA SER A 351 -21.04 0.41 -8.50
C SER A 351 -21.18 1.81 -7.91
N THR A 352 -21.01 2.83 -8.74
CA THR A 352 -21.39 4.20 -8.36
C THR A 352 -22.87 4.50 -8.67
N SER A 353 -23.63 3.55 -9.23
CA SER A 353 -25.07 3.68 -9.44
C SER A 353 -25.84 3.27 -8.20
N LEU A 354 -26.69 4.16 -7.66
CA LEU A 354 -27.61 3.84 -6.56
C LEU A 354 -28.75 2.90 -6.98
N THR A 355 -28.94 2.70 -8.29
CA THR A 355 -29.88 1.71 -8.82
C THR A 355 -29.25 0.32 -8.87
N THR A 356 -27.98 0.23 -9.25
CA THR A 356 -27.25 -1.04 -9.31
C THR A 356 -26.88 -1.53 -7.91
N ASN A 357 -26.39 -0.62 -7.07
CA ASN A 357 -26.03 -0.91 -5.69
C ASN A 357 -26.65 0.15 -4.75
N PRO A 358 -27.78 -0.17 -4.10
CA PRO A 358 -28.53 0.77 -3.28
C PRO A 358 -27.98 0.97 -1.86
N HIS A 359 -26.89 0.29 -1.48
CA HIS A 359 -26.39 0.28 -0.10
C HIS A 359 -26.13 1.68 0.48
N LYS A 360 -26.62 1.91 1.69
CA LYS A 360 -26.48 3.13 2.50
C LYS A 360 -26.20 2.83 3.98
N TYR A 361 -25.69 3.83 4.68
CA TYR A 361 -25.31 3.73 6.09
C TYR A 361 -26.43 3.25 7.03
N ALA A 362 -27.67 3.67 6.80
CA ALA A 362 -28.80 3.30 7.67
C ALA A 362 -29.18 1.81 7.64
N GLU A 363 -28.65 1.02 6.71
CA GLU A 363 -28.86 -0.44 6.68
C GLU A 363 -28.20 -1.16 7.85
N LEU A 364 -27.19 -0.54 8.49
CA LEU A 364 -26.59 -1.04 9.74
C LEU A 364 -27.59 -1.13 10.91
N LYS A 365 -28.81 -0.59 10.77
CA LYS A 365 -29.93 -0.83 11.72
C LYS A 365 -30.34 -2.29 11.82
N SER A 366 -30.26 -3.00 10.70
CA SER A 366 -30.82 -4.34 10.53
C SER A 366 -29.78 -5.39 10.14
N THR A 367 -28.54 -4.97 9.90
CA THR A 367 -27.46 -5.82 9.42
C THR A 367 -26.29 -5.80 10.40
N SER A 368 -25.84 -6.99 10.81
CA SER A 368 -24.71 -7.18 11.71
C SER A 368 -23.75 -8.30 11.28
N GLU A 369 -24.08 -9.03 10.21
CA GLU A 369 -23.17 -9.99 9.59
C GLU A 369 -22.03 -9.22 8.91
N VAL A 370 -20.78 -9.63 9.11
CA VAL A 370 -19.61 -8.80 8.77
C VAL A 370 -19.45 -8.59 7.27
N HIS A 371 -19.76 -9.58 6.44
CA HIS A 371 -19.67 -9.45 4.99
C HIS A 371 -20.74 -8.48 4.47
N ASP A 372 -21.98 -8.60 4.95
CA ASP A 372 -23.06 -7.66 4.60
C ASP A 372 -22.71 -6.21 5.02
N VAL A 373 -22.10 -6.03 6.20
CA VAL A 373 -21.59 -4.72 6.65
C VAL A 373 -20.43 -4.23 5.74
N GLY A 374 -19.55 -5.15 5.32
CA GLY A 374 -18.43 -4.87 4.43
C GLY A 374 -18.85 -4.43 3.04
N GLU A 375 -19.94 -4.98 2.50
CA GLU A 375 -20.52 -4.52 1.24
C GLU A 375 -20.87 -3.04 1.29
N ILE A 376 -21.47 -2.57 2.40
CA ILE A 376 -21.81 -1.16 2.61
C ILE A 376 -20.54 -0.30 2.67
N TRP A 377 -19.52 -0.75 3.40
CA TRP A 377 -18.26 -0.01 3.56
C TRP A 377 -17.46 0.10 2.25
N CYS A 378 -17.21 -1.03 1.57
CA CYS A 378 -16.49 -1.05 0.30
C CYS A 378 -17.21 -0.21 -0.75
N THR A 379 -18.54 -0.28 -0.79
CA THR A 379 -19.37 0.52 -1.69
C THR A 379 -19.24 2.04 -1.41
N MET A 380 -19.10 2.47 -0.15
CA MET A 380 -18.77 3.86 0.19
C MET A 380 -17.37 4.26 -0.30
N LEU A 381 -16.38 3.39 -0.10
CA LEU A 381 -15.01 3.64 -0.56
C LEU A 381 -14.91 3.65 -2.09
N TYR A 382 -15.74 2.89 -2.81
CA TYR A 382 -15.83 2.91 -4.26
C TYR A 382 -16.31 4.26 -4.80
N GLU A 383 -17.24 4.93 -4.11
CA GLU A 383 -17.62 6.31 -4.44
C GLU A 383 -16.48 7.29 -4.20
N VAL A 384 -15.75 7.14 -3.09
CA VAL A 384 -14.60 7.99 -2.76
C VAL A 384 -13.48 7.82 -3.79
N LEU A 385 -13.16 6.58 -4.17
CA LEU A 385 -12.21 6.24 -5.23
C LEU A 385 -12.52 7.01 -6.51
N TRP A 386 -13.75 6.86 -7.03
CA TRP A 386 -14.11 7.51 -8.29
C TRP A 386 -14.17 9.03 -8.18
N ASN A 387 -14.58 9.59 -7.04
CA ASN A 387 -14.52 11.04 -6.86
C ASN A 387 -13.08 11.57 -6.81
N MET A 388 -12.14 10.83 -6.23
CA MET A 388 -10.71 11.21 -6.25
C MET A 388 -10.12 11.07 -7.65
N VAL A 389 -10.53 10.04 -8.41
CA VAL A 389 -10.18 9.89 -9.83
C VAL A 389 -10.76 11.04 -10.67
N ASP A 390 -11.98 11.50 -10.40
CA ASP A 390 -12.56 12.66 -11.09
C ASP A 390 -11.75 13.95 -10.83
N VAL A 391 -11.05 14.05 -9.68
CA VAL A 391 -10.17 15.20 -9.35
C VAL A 391 -8.80 15.10 -10.03
N SER A 392 -8.20 13.90 -10.10
CA SER A 392 -6.77 13.74 -10.43
C SER A 392 -6.45 12.74 -11.53
N GLY A 393 -7.47 12.16 -12.15
CA GLY A 393 -7.36 11.15 -13.19
C GLY A 393 -7.06 9.74 -12.68
N TRP A 394 -7.23 8.78 -13.60
CA TRP A 394 -7.02 7.35 -13.39
C TRP A 394 -5.58 6.95 -13.73
N LEU A 395 -4.98 6.12 -12.88
CA LEU A 395 -3.77 5.35 -13.17
C LEU A 395 -4.16 3.91 -13.51
N ASN A 396 -3.57 3.34 -14.54
CA ASN A 396 -3.77 1.93 -14.86
C ASN A 396 -3.36 1.05 -13.66
N PRO A 397 -4.16 0.05 -13.23
CA PRO A 397 -3.80 -0.81 -12.13
C PRO A 397 -2.46 -1.53 -12.28
N ALA A 398 -2.00 -1.77 -13.51
CA ALA A 398 -0.65 -2.29 -13.78
C ALA A 398 0.49 -1.39 -13.27
N ASP A 399 0.24 -0.09 -13.15
CA ASP A 399 1.23 0.90 -12.72
C ASP A 399 1.08 1.26 -11.23
N LEU A 400 0.02 0.78 -10.55
CA LEU A 400 -0.31 1.21 -9.18
C LEU A 400 0.79 0.91 -8.16
N THR A 401 1.45 -0.24 -8.24
CA THR A 401 2.52 -0.64 -7.29
C THR A 401 3.67 0.37 -7.23
N THR A 402 3.99 1.03 -8.36
CA THR A 402 5.01 2.10 -8.41
C THR A 402 4.40 3.51 -8.51
N GLY A 403 3.07 3.59 -8.50
CA GLY A 403 2.31 4.81 -8.72
C GLY A 403 2.17 5.70 -7.49
N VAL A 404 2.77 5.33 -6.36
CA VAL A 404 2.80 6.19 -5.17
C VAL A 404 3.41 7.55 -5.55
N ALA A 405 2.74 8.64 -5.18
CA ALA A 405 3.09 10.01 -5.59
C ALA A 405 3.02 10.32 -7.10
N SER A 406 2.38 9.48 -7.93
CA SER A 406 2.05 9.81 -9.33
C SER A 406 1.10 11.01 -9.47
N GLY A 407 0.44 11.40 -8.38
CA GLY A 407 -0.57 12.46 -8.34
C GLY A 407 -1.90 12.06 -8.98
N LYS A 408 -2.09 10.77 -9.27
CA LYS A 408 -3.34 10.20 -9.80
C LYS A 408 -4.30 9.84 -8.67
N GLY A 409 -5.59 9.99 -8.93
CA GLY A 409 -6.63 9.92 -7.91
C GLY A 409 -6.76 8.57 -7.24
N ASN A 410 -6.63 7.47 -7.99
CA ASN A 410 -6.69 6.11 -7.43
C ASN A 410 -5.42 5.70 -6.67
N ALA A 411 -4.24 6.23 -7.05
CA ALA A 411 -3.02 6.06 -6.26
C ALA A 411 -3.11 6.84 -4.94
N ASP A 412 -3.45 8.13 -5.00
CA ASP A 412 -3.61 8.96 -3.81
C ASP A 412 -4.74 8.43 -2.90
N PHE A 413 -5.79 7.82 -3.48
CA PHE A 413 -6.84 7.11 -2.75
C PHE A 413 -6.29 5.95 -1.92
N ALA A 414 -5.47 5.09 -2.50
CA ALA A 414 -4.85 3.98 -1.76
C ALA A 414 -4.01 4.51 -0.58
N SER A 415 -3.25 5.60 -0.80
CA SER A 415 -2.47 6.27 0.25
C SER A 415 -3.35 6.75 1.41
N VAL A 416 -4.45 7.47 1.15
CA VAL A 416 -5.29 8.00 2.23
C VAL A 416 -6.07 6.91 2.97
N VAL A 417 -6.44 5.80 2.30
CA VAL A 417 -7.13 4.69 2.96
C VAL A 417 -6.17 3.93 3.90
N ILE A 418 -4.96 3.60 3.43
CA ILE A 418 -3.94 2.94 4.28
C ILE A 418 -3.53 3.84 5.44
N GLN A 419 -3.34 5.14 5.19
CA GLN A 419 -3.04 6.08 6.26
C GLN A 419 -4.23 6.28 7.21
N GLY A 420 -5.46 6.22 6.72
CA GLY A 420 -6.68 6.22 7.54
C GLY A 420 -6.70 5.05 8.52
N MET A 421 -6.34 3.83 8.08
CA MET A 421 -6.23 2.65 8.96
C MET A 421 -5.19 2.84 10.07
N LYS A 422 -4.07 3.52 9.78
CA LYS A 422 -3.06 3.86 10.79
C LYS A 422 -3.54 4.89 11.81
N ASN A 423 -4.38 5.83 11.36
CA ASN A 423 -4.85 6.96 12.16
C ASN A 423 -6.08 6.64 13.02
N GLN A 424 -6.89 5.67 12.62
CA GLN A 424 -8.16 5.38 13.29
C GLN A 424 -7.96 4.68 14.64
N PRO A 425 -8.91 4.84 15.59
CA PRO A 425 -8.83 4.16 16.88
C PRO A 425 -9.04 2.64 16.72
N CYS A 426 -8.72 1.89 17.78
CA CYS A 426 -9.09 0.48 17.89
C CYS A 426 -10.63 0.33 17.92
N SER A 427 -11.17 -0.68 17.24
CA SER A 427 -12.60 -0.92 17.05
C SER A 427 -13.36 0.32 16.55
N PRO A 428 -12.95 0.90 15.41
CA PRO A 428 -13.55 2.12 14.91
C PRO A 428 -14.99 1.90 14.43
N THR A 429 -15.81 2.94 14.55
CA THR A 429 -17.09 3.05 13.83
C THR A 429 -16.86 3.55 12.40
N PHE A 430 -17.86 3.41 11.51
CA PHE A 430 -17.80 3.97 10.15
C PHE A 430 -17.48 5.47 10.14
N ILE A 431 -18.05 6.23 11.09
CA ILE A 431 -17.83 7.67 11.22
C ILE A 431 -16.36 7.95 11.56
N GLN A 432 -15.79 7.22 12.52
CA GLN A 432 -14.38 7.37 12.91
C GLN A 432 -13.43 6.98 11.77
N ALA A 433 -13.71 5.89 11.05
CA ALA A 433 -12.90 5.46 9.91
C ALA A 433 -12.97 6.48 8.75
N ARG A 434 -14.16 7.02 8.45
CA ARG A 434 -14.34 8.12 7.49
C ARG A 434 -13.49 9.33 7.88
N ASP A 435 -13.59 9.76 9.13
CA ASP A 435 -12.89 10.94 9.62
C ASP A 435 -11.37 10.73 9.59
N ALA A 436 -10.89 9.51 9.85
CA ALA A 436 -9.48 9.15 9.72
C ALA A 436 -8.97 9.23 8.26
N ILE A 437 -9.78 8.82 7.27
CA ILE A 437 -9.46 8.97 5.84
C ILE A 437 -9.42 10.45 5.43
N ILE A 438 -10.37 11.25 5.91
CA ILE A 438 -10.38 12.71 5.66
C ILE A 438 -9.15 13.39 6.29
N ALA A 439 -8.78 12.97 7.50
CA ALA A 439 -7.58 13.47 8.17
C ALA A 439 -6.30 13.08 7.40
N ALA A 440 -6.24 11.87 6.84
CA ALA A 440 -5.14 11.44 5.99
C ALA A 440 -4.98 12.29 4.72
N ASP A 441 -6.08 12.63 4.02
CA ASP A 441 -6.03 13.57 2.89
C ASP A 441 -5.48 14.95 3.32
N LYS A 442 -5.90 15.44 4.49
CA LYS A 442 -5.41 16.72 5.02
C LYS A 442 -3.90 16.71 5.24
N THR A 443 -3.35 15.65 5.83
CA THR A 443 -1.92 15.58 6.15
C THR A 443 -1.05 15.25 4.93
N MET A 444 -1.51 14.35 4.05
CA MET A 444 -0.72 13.88 2.91
C MET A 444 -0.81 14.80 1.69
N PHE A 445 -1.99 15.41 1.47
CA PHE A 445 -2.28 16.15 0.24
C PHE A 445 -2.85 17.55 0.51
N GLY A 446 -2.74 18.06 1.74
CA GLY A 446 -3.19 19.39 2.11
C GLY A 446 -4.71 19.58 2.00
N GLY A 447 -5.49 18.50 2.00
CA GLY A 447 -6.95 18.56 1.86
C GLY A 447 -7.43 18.63 0.41
N LYS A 448 -6.56 18.33 -0.57
CA LYS A 448 -6.87 18.36 -2.01
C LYS A 448 -8.15 17.60 -2.34
N TYR A 449 -8.40 16.46 -1.68
CA TYR A 449 -9.54 15.59 -1.97
C TYR A 449 -10.70 15.73 -0.98
N ASN A 450 -10.63 16.66 -0.02
CA ASN A 450 -11.56 16.77 1.09
C ASN A 450 -13.03 16.73 0.63
N CYS A 451 -13.37 17.56 -0.37
CA CYS A 451 -14.73 17.61 -0.89
C CYS A 451 -15.11 16.40 -1.74
N ALA A 452 -14.17 15.74 -2.42
CA ALA A 452 -14.41 14.50 -3.15
C ALA A 452 -14.72 13.35 -2.19
N ILE A 453 -13.97 13.25 -1.10
CA ILE A 453 -14.15 12.25 -0.04
C ILE A 453 -15.51 12.46 0.65
N TRP A 454 -15.81 13.68 1.10
CA TRP A 454 -17.10 14.00 1.72
C TRP A 454 -18.29 13.68 0.82
N LYS A 455 -18.22 14.04 -0.47
CA LYS A 455 -19.29 13.73 -1.44
C LYS A 455 -19.49 12.23 -1.62
N GLY A 456 -18.41 11.44 -1.60
CA GLY A 456 -18.49 9.98 -1.74
C GLY A 456 -19.24 9.34 -0.57
N PHE A 457 -18.81 9.66 0.66
CA PHE A 457 -19.47 9.16 1.87
C PHE A 457 -20.91 9.67 2.02
N ALA A 458 -21.15 10.97 1.79
CA ALA A 458 -22.47 11.59 1.91
C ALA A 458 -23.50 10.99 0.92
N LYS A 459 -23.08 10.66 -0.31
CA LYS A 459 -23.94 10.02 -1.31
C LYS A 459 -24.57 8.71 -0.79
N ARG A 460 -23.85 8.01 0.11
CA ARG A 460 -24.30 6.75 0.72
C ARG A 460 -24.69 6.90 2.19
N GLY A 461 -25.02 8.12 2.59
CA GLY A 461 -25.64 8.41 3.89
C GLY A 461 -24.66 8.61 5.05
N LEU A 462 -23.35 8.65 4.80
CA LEU A 462 -22.32 8.90 5.81
C LEU A 462 -21.79 10.35 5.78
N GLY A 463 -22.70 11.31 5.56
CA GLY A 463 -22.42 12.76 5.54
C GLY A 463 -22.14 13.35 6.92
N VAL A 464 -21.97 14.68 6.98
CA VAL A 464 -21.48 15.40 8.17
C VAL A 464 -22.31 15.10 9.42
N ASN A 465 -23.64 15.02 9.28
CA ASN A 465 -24.56 14.80 10.39
C ASN A 465 -25.06 13.34 10.48
N ALA A 466 -24.34 12.38 9.89
CA ALA A 466 -24.65 10.96 10.06
C ALA A 466 -24.49 10.58 11.53
N ALA A 467 -25.41 9.77 12.06
CA ALA A 467 -25.44 9.41 13.47
C ALA A 467 -25.36 7.90 13.66
N GLY A 468 -24.44 7.42 14.51
CA GLY A 468 -24.21 5.98 14.76
C GLY A 468 -25.27 5.27 15.60
N SER A 469 -26.15 6.02 16.28
CA SER A 469 -27.31 5.45 16.97
C SER A 469 -28.53 6.31 16.62
N PRO A 470 -29.55 5.79 15.90
CA PRO A 470 -29.72 4.42 15.42
C PRO A 470 -29.21 4.21 13.96
N TYR A 471 -28.02 4.68 13.56
CA TYR A 471 -27.57 4.68 12.15
C TYR A 471 -28.48 5.49 11.20
N THR A 472 -28.38 6.81 11.23
CA THR A 472 -29.21 7.68 10.38
C THR A 472 -28.42 8.19 9.18
N ASN A 473 -28.99 7.98 7.99
CA ASN A 473 -28.44 8.54 6.75
C ASN A 473 -28.41 10.07 6.82
N ASN A 474 -27.28 10.65 6.44
CA ASN A 474 -27.15 12.07 6.17
C ASN A 474 -26.40 12.28 4.85
N ALA A 475 -26.91 13.17 4.00
CA ALA A 475 -26.30 13.49 2.71
C ALA A 475 -25.62 14.87 2.71
N ASP A 476 -25.53 15.53 3.87
CA ASP A 476 -24.90 16.83 3.98
C ASP A 476 -23.39 16.69 3.85
N ILE A 477 -22.78 17.66 3.18
CA ILE A 477 -21.33 17.86 3.07
C ILE A 477 -20.96 19.18 3.75
N PRO A 478 -19.69 19.40 4.14
CA PRO A 478 -19.28 20.68 4.70
C PRO A 478 -19.63 21.82 3.76
N ALA A 479 -20.04 22.97 4.31
CA ALA A 479 -20.48 24.12 3.50
C ALA A 479 -19.42 24.58 2.47
N ALA A 480 -18.14 24.45 2.80
CA ALA A 480 -17.02 24.75 1.89
C ALA A 480 -17.01 23.85 0.63
N CYS A 481 -17.67 22.70 0.66
CA CYS A 481 -17.75 21.74 -0.44
C CYS A 481 -19.04 21.86 -1.28
N SER A 482 -19.96 22.72 -0.87
CA SER A 482 -21.24 22.98 -1.56
C SER A 482 -21.12 23.93 -2.75
N GLY A 483 -19.92 24.45 -3.03
CA GLY A 483 -19.66 25.25 -4.21
C GLY A 483 -19.85 24.43 -5.50
N THR A 484 -20.74 24.90 -6.38
CA THR A 484 -20.77 24.46 -7.77
C THR A 484 -19.42 24.82 -8.38
N VAL A 485 -18.76 23.85 -9.01
CA VAL A 485 -17.53 24.11 -9.78
C VAL A 485 -17.88 25.16 -10.83
N ALA A 486 -17.48 26.40 -10.60
CA ALA A 486 -17.53 27.42 -11.62
C ALA A 486 -16.62 26.93 -12.74
N THR A 487 -17.22 26.49 -13.84
CA THR A 487 -16.53 26.28 -15.10
C THR A 487 -16.00 27.65 -15.50
N THR A 488 -14.77 27.96 -15.12
CA THR A 488 -14.02 29.05 -15.73
C THR A 488 -13.77 28.64 -17.16
N THR A 489 -14.74 28.92 -18.03
CA THR A 489 -14.49 29.07 -19.46
C THR A 489 -13.41 30.13 -19.59
N SER A 490 -12.22 29.69 -19.98
CA SER A 490 -11.12 30.57 -20.35
C SER A 490 -11.54 31.35 -21.59
N LYS A 491 -12.16 32.50 -21.38
CA LYS A 491 -12.25 33.53 -22.41
C LYS A 491 -10.84 34.04 -22.64
N ALA A 492 -10.36 33.86 -23.87
CA ALA A 492 -9.02 34.21 -24.33
C ALA A 492 -8.61 35.63 -23.89
N PRO A 493 -7.35 35.85 -23.47
CA PRO A 493 -6.88 37.18 -23.12
C PRO A 493 -6.78 38.05 -24.38
N ALA A 494 -7.50 39.16 -24.38
CA ALA A 494 -7.26 40.24 -25.32
C ALA A 494 -5.87 40.85 -25.04
N THR A 495 -5.06 40.94 -26.09
CA THR A 495 -3.77 41.60 -26.12
C THR A 495 -3.91 43.09 -25.79
N SER A 496 -3.28 43.52 -24.70
CA SER A 496 -3.08 44.92 -24.37
C SER A 496 -1.63 45.14 -24.03
N THR A 497 -0.94 45.86 -24.92
CA THR A 497 0.42 46.36 -24.78
C THR A 497 0.53 47.30 -23.58
N VAL A 498 1.50 47.05 -22.68
CA VAL A 498 1.84 47.98 -21.59
C VAL A 498 3.29 48.43 -21.77
N ALA A 499 3.45 49.74 -21.93
CA ALA A 499 4.72 50.46 -21.90
C ALA A 499 5.23 50.61 -20.45
N PRO A 500 6.54 50.70 -20.21
CA PRO A 500 7.09 50.77 -18.87
C PRO A 500 7.13 52.21 -18.36
N THR A 501 6.64 52.43 -17.15
CA THR A 501 6.98 53.63 -16.36
C THR A 501 7.41 53.23 -14.96
N THR A 502 8.66 53.55 -14.68
CA THR A 502 9.32 53.51 -13.38
C THR A 502 8.74 54.57 -12.45
N LYS A 503 8.52 54.22 -11.18
CA LYS A 503 8.66 55.18 -10.07
C LYS A 503 8.94 54.46 -8.76
N ALA A 504 10.11 54.76 -8.22
CA ALA A 504 10.49 54.47 -6.85
C ALA A 504 9.75 55.41 -5.89
N SER A 505 9.40 54.92 -4.71
CA SER A 505 9.37 55.77 -3.51
C SER A 505 9.59 54.93 -2.24
N THR A 506 10.54 55.41 -1.47
CA THR A 506 11.07 55.00 -0.16
C THR A 506 10.15 55.35 1.00
N THR A 507 10.20 54.58 2.10
CA THR A 507 10.20 54.91 3.57
C THR A 507 9.49 53.79 4.36
N ALA A 508 9.81 53.43 5.61
CA ALA A 508 10.87 53.74 6.56
C ALA A 508 10.90 52.60 7.60
N VAL A 509 12.06 52.28 8.15
CA VAL A 509 12.26 51.30 9.22
C VAL A 509 11.93 51.97 10.56
N ALA A 510 10.97 51.42 11.30
CA ALA A 510 10.72 51.75 12.70
C ALA A 510 11.19 50.59 13.58
N THR A 511 12.26 50.83 14.33
CA THR A 511 12.76 49.97 15.41
C THR A 511 11.89 50.13 16.66
N SER A 512 11.21 49.07 17.09
CA SER A 512 10.70 48.94 18.46
C SER A 512 11.44 47.81 19.18
N LYS A 513 12.26 48.19 20.18
CA LYS A 513 12.77 47.28 21.20
C LYS A 513 11.61 46.80 22.06
N THR A 514 11.37 45.50 22.09
CA THR A 514 10.61 44.84 23.16
C THR A 514 11.50 43.76 23.74
N THR A 515 11.97 44.04 24.95
CA THR A 515 12.61 43.07 25.86
C THR A 515 11.57 42.04 26.30
N THR A 516 11.73 40.79 25.88
CA THR A 516 11.08 39.63 26.50
C THR A 516 12.16 38.72 27.06
N ALA A 517 12.15 38.56 28.38
CA ALA A 517 12.89 37.50 29.05
C ALA A 517 12.41 36.14 28.49
N ALA A 518 13.32 35.36 27.93
CA ALA A 518 13.01 34.00 27.48
C ALA A 518 12.71 33.15 28.73
N SER A 519 11.44 32.78 28.93
CA SER A 519 11.08 31.76 29.91
C SER A 519 11.61 30.42 29.41
N THR A 520 12.58 29.84 30.10
CA THR A 520 13.05 28.47 29.82
C THR A 520 11.90 27.48 29.98
N CYS A 521 11.75 26.56 29.02
CA CYS A 521 10.76 25.48 29.11
C CYS A 521 10.95 24.61 30.36
N ALA A 522 9.87 24.00 30.86
CA ALA A 522 9.91 23.10 32.02
C ALA A 522 10.82 21.88 31.81
N HIS A 523 10.99 21.45 30.56
CA HIS A 523 11.98 20.48 30.10
C HIS A 523 12.31 20.71 28.61
N SER A 524 13.22 19.92 28.07
CA SER A 524 13.56 19.91 26.64
C SER A 524 12.34 19.59 25.78
N ILE A 525 12.22 20.24 24.62
CA ILE A 525 11.19 19.93 23.61
C ILE A 525 11.33 18.51 23.05
N CYS A 526 12.51 17.90 23.20
CA CYS A 526 12.84 16.55 22.74
C CYS A 526 12.66 15.47 23.81
N THR A 527 11.95 15.77 24.89
CA THR A 527 11.71 14.81 25.96
C THR A 527 10.26 14.88 26.38
N SER A 528 9.60 13.74 26.45
CA SER A 528 8.22 13.68 26.95
C SER A 528 8.17 14.05 28.43
N GLY A 529 7.11 14.74 28.85
CA GLY A 529 6.95 15.23 30.21
C GLY A 529 5.69 16.06 30.41
N VAL A 530 5.72 16.91 31.43
CA VAL A 530 4.63 17.85 31.73
C VAL A 530 4.39 18.79 30.54
N LYS A 531 3.16 19.24 30.33
CA LYS A 531 2.86 20.17 29.23
C LYS A 531 3.81 21.37 29.20
N LEU A 532 4.26 21.75 28.00
CA LEU A 532 5.06 22.95 27.79
C LEU A 532 4.15 24.14 27.46
N THR A 533 4.56 25.35 27.87
CA THR A 533 3.79 26.56 27.59
C THR A 533 4.20 27.15 26.24
N SER A 534 3.22 27.64 25.46
CA SER A 534 3.46 28.22 24.13
C SER A 534 4.44 29.40 24.13
N THR A 535 4.69 30.02 25.28
CA THR A 535 5.65 31.13 25.43
C THR A 535 7.08 30.67 25.70
N CYS A 536 7.32 29.38 26.01
CA CYS A 536 8.64 28.93 26.46
C CYS A 536 9.64 28.66 25.32
N ASN A 537 9.15 28.35 24.12
CA ASN A 537 9.97 28.13 22.94
C ASN A 537 9.14 28.38 21.67
N THR A 538 9.75 28.97 20.65
CA THR A 538 9.07 29.27 19.37
C THR A 538 8.56 28.03 18.64
N CYS A 539 9.24 26.89 18.79
CA CYS A 539 8.77 25.60 18.30
C CYS A 539 7.57 25.09 19.10
N VAL A 540 7.62 25.18 20.43
CA VAL A 540 6.47 24.86 21.29
C VAL A 540 5.26 25.70 20.91
N ALA A 541 5.42 27.01 20.63
CA ALA A 541 4.34 27.86 20.15
C ALA A 541 3.67 27.33 18.87
N LYS A 542 4.47 26.85 17.90
CA LYS A 542 3.98 26.28 16.64
C LYS A 542 3.29 24.94 16.86
N ILE A 543 3.88 24.08 17.69
CA ILE A 543 3.31 22.79 18.06
C ILE A 543 1.99 23.00 18.80
N CYS A 544 1.90 23.88 19.81
CA CYS A 544 0.64 24.19 20.49
C CYS A 544 -0.48 24.67 19.54
N ALA A 545 -0.11 25.34 18.44
CA ALA A 545 -1.06 25.84 17.44
C ALA A 545 -1.50 24.75 16.45
N ALA A 546 -0.67 23.72 16.23
CA ALA A 546 -0.96 22.56 15.40
C ALA A 546 -1.68 21.45 16.18
N ASP A 547 -1.19 21.16 17.39
CA ASP A 547 -1.74 20.22 18.36
C ASP A 547 -1.90 20.90 19.74
N SER A 548 -3.15 21.23 20.07
CA SER A 548 -3.49 21.85 21.35
C SER A 548 -3.32 20.91 22.56
N TYR A 549 -3.24 19.58 22.34
CA TYR A 549 -3.02 18.60 23.39
C TYR A 549 -1.68 18.82 24.09
N CYS A 550 -0.62 19.10 23.32
CA CYS A 550 0.75 19.29 23.80
C CYS A 550 0.89 20.38 24.87
N CYS A 551 -0.03 21.35 24.89
CA CYS A 551 0.04 22.54 25.74
C CYS A 551 -1.13 22.68 26.71
N ASN A 552 -2.19 21.90 26.53
CA ASN A 552 -3.32 21.84 27.46
C ASN A 552 -3.21 20.64 28.42
N THR A 553 -2.67 19.52 27.94
CA THR A 553 -2.68 18.23 28.64
C THR A 553 -1.28 17.77 29.05
N SER A 554 -0.43 17.36 28.11
CA SER A 554 0.89 16.76 28.37
C SER A 554 1.79 16.89 27.14
N TRP A 555 3.11 16.90 27.32
CA TRP A 555 4.07 16.83 26.21
C TRP A 555 4.48 15.36 26.01
N ASP A 556 3.82 14.62 25.12
CA ASP A 556 4.09 13.18 24.92
C ASP A 556 4.97 12.89 23.69
N SER A 557 5.11 11.61 23.31
CA SER A 557 5.93 11.19 22.17
C SER A 557 5.42 11.74 20.83
N VAL A 558 4.13 12.08 20.72
CA VAL A 558 3.58 12.73 19.53
C VAL A 558 4.08 14.17 19.49
N CYS A 559 4.00 14.90 20.60
CA CYS A 559 4.54 16.26 20.72
C CYS A 559 6.05 16.32 20.42
N VAL A 560 6.81 15.31 20.84
CA VAL A 560 8.25 15.17 20.49
C VAL A 560 8.44 14.89 19.00
N GLY A 561 7.64 13.99 18.41
CA GLY A 561 7.66 13.73 16.97
C GLY A 561 7.30 14.95 16.10
N GLU A 562 6.43 15.81 16.62
CA GLU A 562 6.04 17.06 15.97
C GLU A 562 7.16 18.11 15.94
N VAL A 563 8.21 17.99 16.76
CA VAL A 563 9.38 18.88 16.67
C VAL A 563 10.07 18.77 15.31
N ALA A 564 10.16 17.55 14.78
CA ALA A 564 10.70 17.33 13.44
C ALA A 564 9.77 17.85 12.35
N SER A 565 8.47 17.53 12.41
CA SER A 565 7.54 17.82 11.33
C SER A 565 6.99 19.25 11.32
N VAL A 566 6.82 19.89 12.48
CA VAL A 566 6.24 21.25 12.62
C VAL A 566 7.32 22.32 12.69
N CYS A 567 8.48 22.00 13.27
CA CYS A 567 9.53 22.99 13.52
C CYS A 567 10.80 22.79 12.67
N ASN A 568 10.92 21.70 11.91
CA ASN A 568 12.14 21.29 11.22
C ASN A 568 13.36 21.26 12.15
N GLN A 569 13.18 20.78 13.39
CA GLN A 569 14.24 20.60 14.37
C GLN A 569 14.40 19.13 14.72
N THR A 570 15.62 18.69 14.98
CA THR A 570 15.91 17.30 15.36
C THR A 570 15.82 17.10 16.86
N CYS A 571 15.00 16.12 17.23
CA CYS A 571 15.02 15.37 18.47
C CYS A 571 15.45 13.93 18.10
#